data_AF-A0A353J8P4-F1
#
_entry.id   AF-A0A353J8P4-F1
#
_cell.length_a   1.000
_cell.length_b   1.000
_cell.length_c   1.000
_cell.angle_alpha   90.00
_cell.angle_beta   90.00
_cell.angle_gamma   90.00
#
_symmetry.space_group_name_H-M   'P 1'
#
loop_
_entity.id
_entity.type
_entity.pdbx_description
1 polymer ?
#
loop_
_entity_poly.entity_id
_entity_poly.type
_entity_poly.pdbx_seq_one_letter_code
_entity_poly.pdbx_strand_id
1 'polypeptide(L)'
;MVFSGINHIKTGAKKSVTSQNAKIIVFDRNAVGIASPILKIDENDVKASHAAIVGQLNSDHMFYLMSRGLSKEDARQLITLGYLEPISKLFNAENKEKIKKAIEEAI
;
A
#
# COMPACT_ATOMS: atom_id res chain seq x y z
N MET A 1 10.28 7.22 -1.42
CA MET A 1 8.99 7.32 -2.14
C MET A 1 8.15 8.42 -1.51
N VAL A 2 7.53 9.26 -2.33
CA VAL A 2 6.52 10.23 -1.89
C VAL A 2 5.19 9.88 -2.56
N PHE A 3 4.14 9.71 -1.76
CA PHE A 3 2.77 9.53 -2.22
C PHE A 3 1.96 10.78 -1.85
N SER A 4 1.42 11.45 -2.86
CA SER A 4 0.53 12.60 -2.69
C SER A 4 -0.77 12.33 -3.44
N GLY A 5 -1.90 12.46 -2.75
CA GLY A 5 -3.21 12.23 -3.34
C GLY A 5 -4.23 13.20 -2.75
N ILE A 6 -5.06 13.80 -3.61
CA ILE A 6 -6.09 14.76 -3.21
C ILE A 6 -7.45 14.19 -3.59
N ASN A 7 -8.33 14.05 -2.62
CA ASN A 7 -9.76 13.84 -2.86
C ASN A 7 -10.48 15.16 -2.70
N HIS A 8 -11.08 15.66 -3.80
CA HIS A 8 -11.83 16.90 -3.80
C HIS A 8 -13.33 16.63 -3.94
N ILE A 9 -14.10 16.89 -2.89
CA ILE A 9 -15.56 16.92 -2.97
C ILE A 9 -16.01 18.36 -3.20
N LYS A 10 -16.62 18.61 -4.36
CA LYS A 10 -17.11 19.93 -4.76
C LYS A 10 -18.51 20.19 -4.21
N THR A 11 -18.85 21.46 -4.03
CA THR A 11 -20.21 21.92 -3.69
C THR A 11 -21.24 21.32 -4.65
N GLY A 12 -22.36 20.83 -4.11
CA GLY A 12 -23.42 20.14 -4.85
C GLY A 12 -23.28 18.60 -4.85
N ALA A 13 -22.12 18.06 -4.46
CA ALA A 13 -21.89 16.62 -4.37
C ALA A 13 -22.41 16.01 -3.05
N LYS A 14 -23.65 16.35 -2.68
CA LYS A 14 -24.30 15.87 -1.45
C LYS A 14 -24.34 14.35 -1.41
N LYS A 15 -24.23 13.80 -0.20
CA LYS A 15 -24.18 12.37 0.14
C LYS A 15 -23.00 11.59 -0.47
N SER A 16 -22.00 12.27 -1.04
CA SER A 16 -20.81 11.61 -1.54
C SER A 16 -20.04 10.93 -0.42
N VAL A 17 -19.50 9.75 -0.72
CA VAL A 17 -18.64 8.99 0.18
C VAL A 17 -17.29 8.80 -0.48
N THR A 18 -16.22 9.16 0.21
CA THR A 18 -14.85 8.90 -0.25
C THR A 18 -14.00 8.34 0.89
N SER A 19 -13.08 7.44 0.54
CA SER A 19 -12.10 6.88 1.45
C SER A 19 -10.76 6.76 0.73
N GLN A 20 -9.68 7.23 1.36
CA GLN A 20 -8.33 7.10 0.84
C GLN A 20 -7.47 6.30 1.79
N ASN A 21 -6.77 5.28 1.29
CA ASN A 21 -5.84 4.50 2.09
C ASN A 21 -4.48 4.48 1.40
N ALA A 22 -3.48 5.05 2.06
CA ALA A 22 -2.08 5.02 1.64
C ALA A 22 -1.30 4.12 2.60
N LYS A 23 -0.60 3.12 2.05
CA LYS A 23 0.26 2.24 2.83
C LYS A 23 1.61 2.14 2.14
N ILE A 24 2.67 2.49 2.85
CA ILE A 24 4.05 2.45 2.39
C ILE A 24 4.86 1.60 3.36
N ILE A 25 5.61 0.65 2.82
CA ILE A 25 6.55 -0.16 3.57
C ILE A 25 7.93 0.14 3.04
N VAL A 26 8.85 0.41 3.95
CA VAL A 26 10.27 0.55 3.65
C VAL A 26 11.01 -0.69 4.13
N PHE A 27 11.89 -1.21 3.29
CA PHE A 27 12.67 -2.41 3.61
C PHE A 27 13.97 -2.05 4.32
N ASP A 28 14.63 -0.99 3.87
CA ASP A 28 15.92 -0.56 4.38
C ASP A 28 15.77 0.55 5.42
N ARG A 29 16.68 0.57 6.41
CA ARG A 29 16.67 1.58 7.49
C ARG A 29 16.80 3.01 6.98
N ASN A 30 17.50 3.19 5.86
CA ASN A 30 17.73 4.49 5.23
C ASN A 30 16.67 4.84 4.17
N ALA A 31 15.74 3.93 3.89
CA ALA A 31 14.69 4.19 2.92
C ALA A 31 13.61 5.10 3.52
N VAL A 32 13.23 6.12 2.75
CA VAL A 32 12.26 7.13 3.19
C VAL A 32 10.94 6.92 2.45
N GLY A 33 9.85 6.78 3.22
CA GLY A 33 8.48 6.81 2.73
C GLY A 33 7.77 8.06 3.25
N ILE A 34 7.06 8.77 2.39
CA ILE A 34 6.23 9.92 2.76
C ILE A 34 4.85 9.69 2.15
N ALA A 35 3.80 9.77 2.96
CA ALA A 35 2.41 9.73 2.52
C ALA A 35 1.70 11.01 2.95
N SER A 36 1.28 11.81 1.98
CA SER A 36 0.61 13.11 2.17
C SER A 36 -0.76 13.12 1.50
N PRO A 37 -1.75 12.39 2.05
CA PRO A 37 -3.14 12.47 1.61
C PRO A 37 -3.78 13.81 1.99
N ILE A 38 -4.61 14.36 1.11
CA ILE A 38 -5.35 15.61 1.34
C ILE A 38 -6.83 15.38 1.03
N LEU A 39 -7.70 15.75 1.96
CA LEU A 39 -9.13 15.89 1.72
C LEU A 39 -9.45 17.37 1.51
N LYS A 40 -9.96 17.72 0.33
CA LYS A 40 -10.48 19.05 0.02
C LYS A 40 -11.99 18.96 -0.06
N ILE A 41 -12.70 19.47 0.94
CA ILE A 41 -14.15 19.27 1.08
C ILE A 41 -14.86 20.62 1.05
N ASP A 42 -15.59 20.88 -0.04
CA ASP A 42 -16.38 22.10 -0.24
C ASP A 42 -17.90 21.84 -0.08
N GLU A 43 -18.28 20.68 0.49
CA GLU A 43 -19.68 20.24 0.69
C GLU A 43 -19.85 19.66 2.10
N ASN A 44 -20.99 19.96 2.75
CA ASN A 44 -21.21 19.64 4.16
C ASN A 44 -21.81 18.24 4.38
N ASP A 45 -22.76 17.84 3.50
CA ASP A 45 -23.47 16.57 3.63
C ASP A 45 -22.67 15.44 2.96
N VAL A 46 -21.54 15.03 3.54
CA VAL A 46 -20.62 14.03 2.94
C VAL A 46 -20.00 13.12 4.00
N LYS A 47 -19.44 11.99 3.56
CA LYS A 47 -18.54 11.17 4.37
C LYS A 47 -17.19 11.08 3.68
N ALA A 48 -16.15 11.59 4.32
CA ALA A 48 -14.79 11.54 3.79
C ALA A 48 -13.83 11.01 4.85
N SER A 49 -12.97 10.08 4.48
CA SER A 49 -11.92 9.58 5.35
C SER A 49 -10.60 9.39 4.58
N HIS A 50 -9.49 9.49 5.31
CA HIS A 50 -8.20 9.06 4.79
C HIS A 50 -7.39 8.39 5.89
N ALA A 51 -6.53 7.45 5.49
CA ALA A 51 -5.54 6.83 6.34
C ALA A 51 -4.20 6.79 5.59
N ALA A 52 -3.12 7.05 6.32
CA ALA A 52 -1.76 6.92 5.82
C ALA A 52 -0.92 6.13 6.82
N ILE A 53 -0.29 5.05 6.34
CA ILE A 53 0.60 4.21 7.12
C ILE A 53 1.93 4.20 6.41
N VAL A 54 2.97 4.66 7.09
CA VAL A 54 4.36 4.50 6.65
C VAL A 54 5.08 3.74 7.75
N GLY A 55 5.71 2.61 7.40
CA GLY A 55 6.40 1.79 8.38
C GLY A 55 7.51 0.97 7.77
N GLN A 56 8.43 0.52 8.62
CA GLN A 56 9.44 -0.44 8.21
C GLN A 56 8.83 -1.86 8.21
N LEU A 57 9.39 -2.72 7.37
CA LEU A 57 9.14 -4.15 7.43
C LEU A 57 9.41 -4.69 8.86
N ASN A 58 8.46 -5.46 9.41
CA ASN A 58 8.60 -6.06 10.73
C ASN A 58 9.73 -7.10 10.72
N SER A 59 10.77 -6.88 11.52
CA SER A 59 11.90 -7.80 11.68
C SER A 59 11.48 -9.17 12.19
N ASP A 60 10.42 -9.26 12.99
CA ASP A 60 9.97 -10.53 13.57
C ASP A 60 9.33 -11.42 12.50
N HIS A 61 8.65 -10.83 11.51
CA HIS A 61 8.13 -11.59 10.38
C HIS A 61 9.27 -12.16 9.52
N MET A 62 10.31 -11.35 9.28
CA MET A 62 11.51 -11.79 8.55
C MET A 62 12.22 -12.90 9.31
N PHE A 63 12.48 -12.69 10.61
CA PHE A 63 13.11 -13.68 11.47
C PHE A 63 12.31 -14.99 11.50
N TYR A 64 10.99 -14.91 11.65
CA TYR A 64 10.11 -16.08 11.65
C TYR A 64 10.22 -16.87 10.34
N LEU A 65 10.07 -16.21 9.19
CA LEU A 65 10.15 -16.90 7.89
C LEU A 65 11.53 -17.50 7.63
N MET A 66 12.60 -16.76 7.95
CA MET A 66 13.97 -17.27 7.81
C MET A 66 14.24 -18.45 8.76
N SER A 67 13.69 -18.44 9.97
CA SER A 67 13.78 -19.58 10.91
C SER A 67 13.10 -20.85 10.39
N ARG A 68 12.19 -20.72 9.41
CA ARG A 68 11.53 -21.83 8.72
C ARG A 68 12.26 -22.28 7.45
N GLY A 69 13.47 -21.77 7.21
CA GLY A 69 14.33 -22.20 6.11
C GLY A 69 14.20 -21.38 4.83
N LEU A 70 13.43 -20.28 4.84
CA LEU A 70 13.40 -19.36 3.70
C LEU A 70 14.68 -18.53 3.66
N SER A 71 15.20 -18.27 2.46
CA SER A 71 16.22 -17.23 2.30
C SER A 71 15.65 -15.86 2.68
N LYS A 72 16.54 -14.88 2.90
CA LYS A 72 16.12 -13.51 3.19
C LYS A 72 15.31 -12.94 2.01
N GLU A 73 15.73 -13.27 0.80
CA GLU A 73 15.11 -12.89 -0.47
C GLU A 73 13.71 -13.50 -0.59
N ASP A 74 13.57 -14.82 -0.36
CA ASP A 74 12.27 -15.50 -0.40
C ASP A 74 11.31 -14.97 0.68
N ALA A 75 11.81 -14.73 1.89
CA ALA A 75 11.01 -14.17 2.99
C ALA A 75 10.52 -12.75 2.64
N ARG A 76 11.39 -11.91 2.06
CA ARG A 76 11.06 -10.57 1.60
C ARG A 76 10.02 -10.60 0.49
N GLN A 77 10.17 -11.50 -0.48
CA GLN A 77 9.23 -11.68 -1.58
C GLN A 77 7.86 -12.13 -1.06
N LEU A 78 7.82 -13.11 -0.16
CA LEU A 78 6.58 -13.62 0.42
C LEU A 78 5.80 -12.55 1.19
N ILE A 79 6.50 -11.75 2.01
CA ILE A 79 5.84 -10.63 2.72
C ILE A 79 5.34 -9.58 1.72
N THR A 80 6.12 -9.26 0.69
CA THR A 80 5.73 -8.30 -0.35
C THR A 80 4.45 -8.75 -1.07
N LEU A 81 4.40 -10.02 -1.48
CA LEU A 81 3.21 -10.62 -2.10
C LEU A 81 2.00 -10.57 -1.16
N GLY A 82 2.19 -10.87 0.13
CA GLY A 82 1.13 -10.77 1.14
C GLY A 82 0.57 -9.35 1.28
N TYR A 83 1.41 -8.32 1.22
CA TYR A 83 0.96 -6.93 1.27
C TYR A 83 0.23 -6.47 0.01
N LEU A 84 0.57 -7.04 -1.15
CA LEU A 84 -0.06 -6.73 -2.43
C LEU A 84 -1.29 -7.59 -2.72
N GLU A 85 -1.54 -8.65 -1.96
CA GLU A 85 -2.67 -9.56 -2.12
C GLU A 85 -4.05 -8.85 -2.18
N PRO A 86 -4.35 -7.83 -1.34
CA PRO A 86 -5.60 -7.10 -1.45
C PRO A 86 -5.73 -6.31 -2.76
N ILE A 87 -4.61 -5.81 -3.30
CA ILE A 87 -4.57 -5.03 -4.54
C ILE A 87 -4.61 -5.98 -5.75
N SER A 88 -3.96 -7.14 -5.68
CA SER A 88 -3.92 -8.12 -6.77
C SER A 88 -5.33 -8.59 -7.16
N LYS A 89 -6.27 -8.65 -6.20
CA LYS A 89 -7.68 -8.99 -6.42
C LYS A 89 -8.41 -8.06 -7.38
N LEU A 90 -7.93 -6.83 -7.60
CA LEU A 90 -8.51 -5.85 -8.52
C LEU A 90 -8.15 -6.12 -9.98
N PHE A 91 -7.18 -7.00 -10.24
CA PHE A 91 -6.67 -7.28 -11.57
C PHE A 91 -7.16 -8.64 -12.11
N ASN A 92 -7.22 -8.76 -13.43
CA ASN A 92 -7.48 -10.04 -14.10
C ASN A 92 -6.27 -11.00 -13.95
N ALA A 93 -6.44 -12.27 -14.33
CA ALA A 93 -5.41 -13.29 -14.17
C ALA A 93 -4.10 -12.93 -14.90
N GLU A 94 -4.19 -12.39 -16.11
CA GLU A 94 -3.02 -11.97 -16.91
C GLU A 94 -2.19 -10.90 -16.18
N ASN A 95 -2.85 -9.88 -15.62
CA ASN A 95 -2.17 -8.80 -14.91
C ASN A 95 -1.64 -9.24 -13.54
N LYS A 96 -2.31 -10.19 -12.87
CA LYS A 96 -1.78 -10.79 -11.63
C LYS A 96 -0.44 -11.48 -11.86
N GLU A 97 -0.31 -12.25 -12.94
CA GLU A 97 0.96 -12.90 -13.29
C GLU A 97 2.04 -11.88 -13.64
N LYS A 98 1.70 -10.81 -14.39
CA LYS A 98 2.65 -9.71 -14.66
C LYS A 98 3.14 -9.03 -13.38
N ILE A 99 2.24 -8.78 -12.43
CA ILE A 99 2.58 -8.18 -11.13
C ILE A 99 3.51 -9.13 -10.35
N LYS A 100 3.19 -10.42 -10.29
CA LYS A 100 4.01 -11.40 -9.58
C LYS A 100 5.42 -11.47 -10.15
N LYS A 101 5.54 -11.55 -11.48
CA LYS A 101 6.83 -11.55 -12.18
C LYS A 101 7.62 -10.26 -11.96
N ALA A 102 6.96 -9.10 -12.00
CA ALA A 102 7.61 -7.82 -11.73
C ALA A 102 8.14 -7.71 -10.29
N ILE A 103 7.47 -8.34 -9.32
CA ILE A 103 7.95 -8.41 -7.93
C ILE A 103 9.18 -9.31 -7.82
N GLU A 104 9.18 -10.46 -8.51
CA GLU A 104 10.33 -11.38 -8.58
C GLU A 104 11.57 -10.70 -9.17
N GLU A 105 11.41 -9.82 -10.15
CA GLU A 105 12.52 -9.08 -10.78
C GLU A 105 13.01 -7.87 -9.97
N ALA A 106 12.19 -7.35 -9.05
CA ALA A 106 12.46 -6.11 -8.31
C ALA A 106 13.07 -6.31 -6.92
N ILE A 107 13.16 -7.56 -6.44
CA ILE A 107 13.67 -7.94 -5.11
C ILE A 107 14.98 -8.70 -5.29
#